data_AF-M7Z7B3-F1
#
_entry.id   AF-M7Z7B3-F1
#
_cell.length_a   1.000
_cell.length_b   1.000
_cell.length_c   1.000
_cell.angle_alpha   90.00
_cell.angle_beta   90.00
_cell.angle_gamma   90.00
#
_symmetry.space_group_name_H-M   'P 1'
#
loop_
_entity.id
_entity.type
_entity.pdbx_description
1 polymer ?
#
loop_
_entity_poly.entity_id
_entity_poly.type
_entity_poly.pdbx_seq_one_letter_code
_entity_poly.pdbx_strand_id
1 'polypeptide(L)'
;MSTAEPRPGGVTWSVHKDVTKYASLLAAGNSTLAVYLGNLIDDTYNGVYYANLTLHLYFRRKAQLTEAAPTPADLIVPVSRSLPVDDGLWFVVQNKTDVESTRVAVPANVYRAVLEVYVSSHYSDEFWYMNTPDQNGPFREVTVLLDGDVVGAVWPFPVIYTGGINPLIWRPITSIGSFNLPTYDIELTPFLGKLLDSKEHEVGFAVTNAQNSWYVNGNLHLWLDPKGSTTTGGLISYDAPKLSGSITSHSVDGIDGEYRATASRNISATGWVSSSRGNITTTFAQRLSFANSNVVSSKGSSQVINQTTDAHADVGGGAYAQQVHQSFPLYIFQGGDGSGTSSQRLKRRVEIGFVESRAGGGGAGTSTLRNEQVAEAEVVLRDDQVAGASWRVPQGHDGCSNGGCYLRNVTSVGYDVLFDHDVASCAGTRRR
;
A
#
# COMPACT_ATOMS: atom_id res chain seq x y z
N MET A 1 4.90 -4.34 8.20
CA MET A 1 4.61 -3.33 9.24
C MET A 1 5.93 -2.74 9.67
N SER A 2 5.96 -1.47 10.09
CA SER A 2 7.12 -0.88 10.75
C SER A 2 6.89 -0.83 12.27
N THR A 3 7.96 -0.76 13.06
CA THR A 3 7.90 -0.56 14.51
C THR A 3 7.82 0.92 14.83
N ALA A 4 7.38 1.27 16.04
CA ALA A 4 7.48 2.64 16.51
C ALA A 4 8.93 3.00 16.80
N GLU A 5 9.32 4.24 16.49
CA GLU A 5 10.62 4.78 16.88
C GLU A 5 10.78 4.66 18.41
N PRO A 6 11.92 4.16 18.93
CA PRO A 6 12.10 3.89 20.36
C PRO A 6 12.29 5.17 21.20
N ARG A 7 12.02 5.07 22.51
CA ARG A 7 12.29 6.12 23.50
C ARG A 7 13.00 5.52 24.72
N PRO A 8 13.79 6.31 25.47
CA PRO A 8 14.41 5.84 26.71
C PRO A 8 13.43 5.24 27.72
N GLY A 9 12.19 5.77 27.79
CA GLY A 9 11.14 5.26 28.66
C GLY A 9 10.31 4.09 28.08
N GLY A 10 10.67 3.58 26.90
CA GLY A 10 9.87 2.60 26.16
C GLY A 10 8.71 3.22 25.37
N VAL A 11 8.11 2.40 24.50
CA VAL A 11 6.92 2.75 23.71
C VAL A 11 5.97 1.55 23.65
N THR A 12 4.67 1.80 23.59
CA THR A 12 3.65 0.76 23.51
C THR A 12 2.58 1.17 22.52
N TRP A 13 2.20 0.26 21.64
CA TRP A 13 1.22 0.47 20.59
C TRP A 13 0.34 -0.76 20.40
N SER A 14 -0.90 -0.53 20.03
CA SER A 14 -1.85 -1.56 19.62
C SER A 14 -2.33 -1.27 18.20
N VAL A 15 -2.32 -2.29 17.35
CA VAL A 15 -2.69 -2.18 15.94
C VAL A 15 -3.69 -3.28 15.61
N HIS A 16 -4.77 -2.90 14.94
CA HIS A 16 -5.81 -3.83 14.50
C HIS A 16 -5.83 -3.87 12.97
N LYS A 17 -5.91 -5.09 12.41
CA LYS A 17 -6.05 -5.32 10.97
C LYS A 17 -7.14 -6.35 10.73
N ASP A 18 -8.06 -6.04 9.82
CA ASP A 18 -9.03 -7.03 9.34
C ASP A 18 -8.31 -8.05 8.43
N VAL A 19 -8.38 -9.31 8.84
CA VAL A 19 -7.77 -10.46 8.15
C VAL A 19 -8.83 -11.44 7.62
N THR A 20 -10.09 -11.01 7.51
CA THR A 20 -11.23 -11.84 7.07
C THR A 20 -11.01 -12.43 5.68
N LYS A 21 -10.29 -11.72 4.79
CA LYS A 21 -9.93 -12.24 3.47
C LYS A 21 -9.08 -13.52 3.51
N TYR A 22 -8.39 -13.78 4.63
CA TYR A 22 -7.58 -14.98 4.85
C TYR A 22 -8.33 -16.09 5.60
N ALA A 23 -9.66 -16.02 5.67
CA ALA A 23 -10.47 -16.96 6.46
C ALA A 23 -10.23 -18.43 6.10
N SER A 24 -10.00 -18.77 4.82
CA SER A 24 -9.68 -20.14 4.39
C SER A 24 -8.37 -20.65 4.97
N LEU A 25 -7.32 -19.82 5.00
CA LEU A 25 -6.03 -20.15 5.63
C LEU A 25 -6.16 -20.36 7.14
N LEU A 26 -6.98 -19.54 7.81
CA LEU A 26 -7.27 -19.65 9.24
C LEU A 26 -8.12 -20.88 9.57
N ALA A 27 -8.99 -21.30 8.65
CA ALA A 27 -9.86 -22.45 8.80
C ALA A 27 -9.17 -23.80 8.48
N ALA A 28 -8.01 -23.80 7.84
CA ALA A 28 -7.29 -25.01 7.42
C ALA A 28 -6.81 -25.89 8.60
N GLY A 29 -6.79 -25.36 9.83
CA GLY A 29 -6.57 -26.13 11.06
C GLY A 29 -5.13 -26.55 11.37
N ASN A 30 -4.22 -26.52 10.40
CA ASN A 30 -2.81 -26.96 10.53
C ASN A 30 -1.79 -25.85 10.20
N SER A 31 -2.11 -24.60 10.51
CA SER A 31 -1.28 -23.45 10.17
C SER A 31 -0.34 -23.08 11.32
N THR A 32 0.95 -22.86 11.02
CA THR A 32 1.88 -22.24 11.97
C THR A 32 1.86 -20.74 11.77
N LEU A 33 1.66 -19.99 12.85
CA LEU A 33 1.84 -18.55 12.85
C LEU A 33 3.29 -18.24 13.22
N ALA A 34 4.00 -17.54 12.34
CA ALA A 34 5.32 -16.99 12.62
C ALA A 34 5.26 -15.45 12.59
N VAL A 35 5.97 -14.81 13.52
CA VAL A 35 6.17 -13.37 13.53
C VAL A 35 7.65 -13.10 13.35
N TYR A 36 8.00 -12.43 12.27
CA TYR A 36 9.37 -12.03 11.97
C TYR A 36 9.53 -10.52 12.18
N LEU A 37 10.62 -10.14 12.85
CA LEU A 37 11.06 -8.76 13.01
C LEU A 37 12.56 -8.72 12.71
N GLY A 38 12.93 -8.12 11.59
CA GLY A 38 14.33 -7.79 11.30
C GLY A 38 14.77 -6.66 12.23
N ASN A 39 15.36 -7.01 13.37
CA ASN A 39 15.79 -6.03 14.37
C ASN A 39 17.30 -5.74 14.25
N LEU A 40 17.66 -4.46 14.33
CA LEU A 40 19.05 -4.02 14.47
C LEU A 40 19.31 -3.77 15.96
N ILE A 41 20.23 -4.54 16.56
CA ILE A 41 20.64 -4.36 17.95
C ILE A 41 22.08 -3.88 17.98
N ASP A 42 22.30 -2.70 18.55
CA ASP A 42 23.62 -2.12 18.80
C ASP A 42 23.65 -1.30 20.10
N ASP A 43 24.73 -0.57 20.37
CA ASP A 43 24.90 0.23 21.58
C ASP A 43 23.87 1.37 21.72
N THR A 44 23.27 1.79 20.61
CA THR A 44 22.21 2.82 20.55
C THR A 44 20.82 2.18 20.59
N TYR A 45 20.59 1.13 19.81
CA TYR A 45 19.32 0.42 19.65
C TYR A 45 19.31 -0.90 20.42
N ASN A 46 19.31 -0.81 21.75
CA ASN A 46 19.39 -1.97 22.65
C ASN A 46 18.04 -2.38 23.27
N GLY A 47 16.92 -1.92 22.69
CA GLY A 47 15.58 -2.19 23.19
C GLY A 47 15.15 -3.65 23.05
N VAL A 48 14.43 -4.16 24.05
CA VAL A 48 13.81 -5.49 24.03
C VAL A 48 12.37 -5.37 23.51
N TYR A 49 12.02 -6.18 22.52
CA TYR A 49 10.69 -6.19 21.91
C TYR A 49 9.79 -7.28 22.50
N TYR A 50 8.57 -6.90 22.84
CA TYR A 50 7.50 -7.80 23.25
C TYR A 50 6.33 -7.66 22.29
N ALA A 51 5.87 -8.77 21.72
CA ALA A 51 4.71 -8.80 20.83
C ALA A 51 3.62 -9.70 21.43
N ASN A 52 2.41 -9.17 21.50
CA ASN A 52 1.22 -9.93 21.84
C ASN A 52 0.27 -9.90 20.63
N LEU A 53 -0.11 -11.08 20.13
CA LEU A 53 -1.06 -11.20 19.04
C LEU A 53 -2.37 -11.83 19.54
N THR A 54 -3.48 -11.18 19.22
CA THR A 54 -4.82 -11.68 19.49
C THR A 54 -5.60 -11.74 18.18
N LEU A 55 -6.24 -12.88 17.91
CA LEU A 55 -7.12 -13.07 16.77
C LEU A 55 -8.58 -13.09 17.24
N HIS A 56 -9.39 -12.17 16.71
CA HIS A 56 -10.83 -12.12 16.99
C HIS A 56 -11.61 -12.78 15.84
N LEU A 57 -12.36 -13.85 16.15
CA LEU A 57 -13.15 -14.59 15.17
C LEU A 57 -14.65 -14.29 15.36
N TYR A 58 -15.30 -13.84 14.28
CA TYR A 58 -16.72 -13.51 14.26
C TYR A 58 -17.47 -14.45 13.32
N PHE A 59 -18.23 -15.39 13.87
CA PHE A 59 -18.98 -16.37 13.10
C PHE A 59 -20.40 -15.86 12.79
N ARG A 60 -20.73 -15.71 11.49
CA ARG A 60 -22.11 -15.40 11.06
C ARG A 60 -22.96 -16.67 11.03
N ARG A 61 -24.24 -16.58 11.43
CA ARG A 61 -25.20 -17.68 11.26
C ARG A 61 -25.59 -17.79 9.78
N LYS A 62 -25.62 -19.02 9.24
CA LYS A 62 -25.93 -19.35 7.82
C LYS A 62 -27.14 -18.60 7.22
N ALA A 63 -28.16 -18.29 8.03
CA ALA A 63 -29.38 -17.62 7.59
C ALA A 63 -29.21 -16.14 7.14
N GLN A 64 -28.02 -15.54 7.31
CA GLN A 64 -27.72 -14.15 6.92
C GLN A 64 -26.87 -14.01 5.65
N LEU A 65 -26.52 -15.12 4.98
CA LEU A 65 -25.80 -15.05 3.71
C LEU A 65 -26.82 -14.84 2.58
N THR A 66 -26.88 -13.62 2.05
CA THR A 66 -27.40 -13.41 0.70
C THR A 66 -26.33 -13.89 -0.30
N GLU A 67 -26.73 -14.53 -1.40
CA GLU A 67 -25.81 -14.98 -2.47
C GLU A 67 -24.92 -13.86 -3.04
N ALA A 68 -25.25 -12.59 -2.78
CA ALA A 68 -24.57 -11.42 -3.32
C ALA A 68 -23.39 -10.89 -2.45
N ALA A 69 -23.14 -11.45 -1.26
CA ALA A 69 -22.01 -11.00 -0.44
C ALA A 69 -20.69 -11.60 -0.96
N PRO A 70 -19.64 -10.79 -1.21
CA PRO A 70 -18.33 -11.31 -1.60
C PRO A 70 -17.81 -12.26 -0.51
N THR A 71 -17.54 -13.51 -0.88
CA THR A 71 -16.91 -14.47 0.03
C THR A 71 -15.39 -14.35 -0.07
N PRO A 72 -14.66 -14.55 1.05
CA PRO A 72 -13.22 -14.79 0.99
C PRO A 72 -12.87 -15.90 -0.01
N ALA A 73 -11.64 -15.91 -0.48
CA ALA A 73 -11.14 -16.97 -1.36
C ALA A 73 -11.12 -18.33 -0.65
N ASP A 74 -11.36 -19.40 -1.41
CA ASP A 74 -11.38 -20.77 -0.91
C ASP A 74 -9.97 -21.33 -0.69
N LEU A 75 -8.99 -20.83 -1.45
CA LEU A 75 -7.58 -21.18 -1.36
C LEU A 75 -6.71 -19.93 -1.50
N ILE A 76 -5.62 -19.87 -0.75
CA ILE A 76 -4.63 -18.80 -0.83
C ILE A 76 -3.27 -19.44 -1.06
N VAL A 77 -2.63 -19.08 -2.17
CA VAL A 77 -1.30 -19.57 -2.54
C VAL A 77 -0.29 -18.43 -2.32
N PRO A 78 0.77 -18.63 -1.52
CA PRO A 78 1.77 -17.58 -1.31
C PRO A 78 2.59 -17.35 -2.59
N VAL A 79 2.79 -16.08 -2.93
CA VAL A 79 3.72 -15.61 -3.97
C VAL A 79 4.87 -14.92 -3.26
N SER A 80 5.78 -15.73 -2.72
CA SER A 80 6.89 -15.30 -1.86
C SER A 80 8.10 -16.20 -2.12
N ARG A 81 9.22 -15.91 -1.46
CA ARG A 81 10.35 -16.84 -1.47
C ARG A 81 9.97 -18.16 -0.79
N SER A 82 10.60 -19.25 -1.25
CA SER A 82 10.40 -20.58 -0.69
C SER A 82 11.22 -20.78 0.59
N LEU A 83 10.69 -21.59 1.52
CA LEU A 83 11.42 -22.08 2.68
C LEU A 83 12.52 -23.08 2.26
N PRO A 84 13.58 -23.28 3.07
CA PRO A 84 13.84 -22.64 4.36
C PRO A 84 14.67 -21.37 4.23
N VAL A 85 14.22 -20.30 4.88
CA VAL A 85 14.95 -19.05 5.09
C VAL A 85 14.49 -18.49 6.43
N ASP A 86 15.44 -18.06 7.26
CA ASP A 86 15.18 -17.48 8.58
C ASP A 86 14.88 -15.98 8.45
N ASP A 87 13.82 -15.65 7.70
CA ASP A 87 13.36 -14.27 7.52
C ASP A 87 11.86 -14.15 7.21
N GLY A 88 11.44 -12.95 6.77
CA GLY A 88 10.06 -12.62 6.44
C GLY A 88 9.55 -13.12 5.07
N LEU A 89 10.31 -13.93 4.32
CA LEU A 89 9.94 -14.52 3.02
C LEU A 89 9.68 -13.53 1.86
N TRP A 90 10.04 -12.26 2.03
CA TRP A 90 9.91 -11.26 0.98
C TRP A 90 10.91 -11.51 -0.14
N PHE A 91 10.50 -11.25 -1.38
CA PHE A 91 11.45 -10.94 -2.43
C PHE A 91 12.08 -9.58 -2.15
N VAL A 92 13.36 -9.40 -2.50
CA VAL A 92 14.06 -8.14 -2.29
C VAL A 92 14.67 -7.68 -3.61
N VAL A 93 13.93 -6.85 -4.33
CA VAL A 93 14.38 -6.25 -5.60
C VAL A 93 15.49 -5.24 -5.30
N GLN A 94 16.66 -5.45 -5.90
CA GLN A 94 17.89 -4.72 -5.60
C GLN A 94 18.14 -3.53 -6.53
N ASN A 95 17.52 -3.48 -7.70
CA ASN A 95 17.69 -2.40 -8.67
C ASN A 95 16.65 -2.49 -9.80
N LYS A 96 16.65 -1.48 -10.69
CA LYS A 96 15.72 -1.37 -11.82
C LYS A 96 15.75 -2.50 -12.87
N THR A 97 16.78 -3.35 -12.90
CA THR A 97 16.88 -4.48 -13.84
C THR A 97 16.54 -5.82 -13.20
N ASP A 98 16.37 -5.82 -11.88
CA ASP A 98 16.14 -7.01 -11.09
C ASP A 98 14.68 -7.43 -11.16
N VAL A 99 14.46 -8.74 -11.27
CA VAL A 99 13.15 -9.36 -11.37
C VAL A 99 13.14 -10.57 -10.45
N GLU A 100 12.26 -10.53 -9.46
CA GLU A 100 12.11 -11.59 -8.47
C GLU A 100 10.83 -12.37 -8.76
N SER A 101 10.89 -13.70 -8.75
CA SER A 101 9.75 -14.52 -9.15
C SER A 101 9.64 -15.84 -8.39
N THR A 102 8.45 -16.43 -8.44
CA THR A 102 8.22 -17.82 -8.03
C THR A 102 7.25 -18.50 -8.98
N ARG A 103 7.29 -19.82 -8.99
CA ARG A 103 6.35 -20.67 -9.73
C ARG A 103 5.15 -21.02 -8.86
N VAL A 104 3.96 -20.95 -9.44
CA VAL A 104 2.70 -21.32 -8.79
C VAL A 104 1.88 -22.21 -9.71
N ALA A 105 1.24 -23.23 -9.13
CA ALA A 105 0.20 -24.00 -9.81
C ALA A 105 -1.16 -23.65 -9.21
N VAL A 106 -2.19 -23.61 -10.05
CA VAL A 106 -3.57 -23.37 -9.61
C VAL A 106 -4.42 -24.64 -9.80
N PRO A 107 -5.39 -24.93 -8.90
CA PRO A 107 -6.30 -26.04 -9.10
C PRO A 107 -7.11 -25.91 -10.38
N ALA A 108 -7.39 -27.04 -11.04
CA ALA A 108 -8.09 -27.06 -12.33
C ALA A 108 -9.55 -26.57 -12.27
N ASN A 109 -10.14 -26.44 -11.07
CA ASN A 109 -11.50 -25.96 -10.87
C ASN A 109 -11.59 -24.50 -10.39
N VAL A 110 -10.51 -23.71 -10.49
CA VAL A 110 -10.53 -22.28 -10.17
C VAL A 110 -11.42 -21.53 -11.16
N TYR A 111 -12.33 -20.69 -10.68
CA TYR A 111 -13.13 -19.81 -11.53
C TYR A 111 -12.83 -18.31 -11.37
N ARG A 112 -12.08 -17.93 -10.33
CA ARG A 112 -11.62 -16.55 -10.10
C ARG A 112 -10.25 -16.56 -9.43
N ALA A 113 -9.38 -15.65 -9.83
CA ALA A 113 -8.05 -15.48 -9.24
C ALA A 113 -7.70 -13.99 -9.07
N VAL A 114 -7.33 -13.58 -7.87
CA VAL A 114 -6.90 -12.21 -7.55
C VAL A 114 -5.56 -12.28 -6.83
N LEU A 115 -4.56 -11.56 -7.32
CA LEU A 115 -3.27 -11.41 -6.64
C LEU A 115 -3.31 -10.17 -5.75
N GLU A 116 -3.19 -10.37 -4.45
CA GLU A 116 -2.91 -9.29 -3.51
C GLU A 116 -1.40 -9.07 -3.42
N VAL A 117 -0.93 -7.85 -3.68
CA VAL A 117 0.48 -7.46 -3.67
C VAL A 117 0.78 -6.62 -2.43
N TYR A 118 1.87 -6.97 -1.76
CA TYR A 118 2.47 -6.16 -0.70
C TYR A 118 3.78 -5.55 -1.18
N VAL A 119 4.05 -4.33 -0.73
CA VAL A 119 5.25 -3.56 -1.10
C VAL A 119 5.75 -2.77 0.10
N SER A 120 7.05 -2.76 0.32
CA SER A 120 7.73 -1.97 1.34
C SER A 120 9.10 -1.52 0.82
N SER A 121 9.36 -0.21 0.79
CA SER A 121 10.62 0.37 0.32
C SER A 121 11.54 0.71 1.48
N HIS A 122 12.84 0.46 1.34
CA HIS A 122 13.84 0.64 2.40
C HIS A 122 15.14 1.20 1.85
N TYR A 123 16.08 1.51 2.76
CA TYR A 123 17.43 1.97 2.43
C TYR A 123 17.38 3.24 1.53
N SER A 124 18.08 3.25 0.39
CA SER A 124 18.14 4.41 -0.51
C SER A 124 16.79 4.82 -1.10
N ASP A 125 15.81 3.90 -1.09
CA ASP A 125 14.44 4.18 -1.50
C ASP A 125 13.48 4.25 -0.31
N GLU A 126 13.94 4.34 0.94
CA GLU A 126 13.04 4.58 2.08
C GLU A 126 12.20 5.86 1.89
N PHE A 127 12.80 6.86 1.24
CA PHE A 127 12.20 8.17 0.97
C PHE A 127 12.13 8.50 -0.53
N TRP A 128 11.93 7.49 -1.39
CA TRP A 128 12.00 7.63 -2.84
C TRP A 128 11.22 8.81 -3.42
N TYR A 129 10.10 9.20 -2.81
CA TYR A 129 9.26 10.33 -3.22
C TYR A 129 9.94 11.71 -3.07
N MET A 130 11.09 11.79 -2.41
CA MET A 130 11.94 13.00 -2.30
C MET A 130 13.15 13.00 -3.24
N ASN A 131 13.37 11.90 -3.96
CA ASN A 131 14.55 11.72 -4.78
C ASN A 131 14.60 12.68 -5.96
N THR A 132 15.78 13.22 -6.21
CA THR A 132 16.10 14.02 -7.40
C THR A 132 16.42 13.10 -8.60
N PRO A 133 16.50 13.64 -9.83
CA PRO A 133 16.71 12.80 -11.03
C PRO A 133 17.97 11.94 -11.02
N ASP A 134 19.06 12.38 -10.37
CA ASP A 134 20.30 11.62 -10.16
C ASP A 134 20.11 10.41 -9.23
N GLN A 135 19.07 10.42 -8.39
CA GLN A 135 18.66 9.34 -7.49
C GLN A 135 17.49 8.51 -8.05
N ASN A 136 17.47 8.35 -9.38
CA ASN A 136 16.40 7.72 -10.16
C ASN A 136 15.02 8.41 -10.06
N GLY A 137 14.97 9.65 -9.56
CA GLY A 137 13.76 10.46 -9.47
C GLY A 137 12.67 9.90 -8.54
N PRO A 138 11.52 10.61 -8.43
CA PRO A 138 10.54 10.37 -7.38
C PRO A 138 9.43 9.39 -7.78
N PHE A 139 9.60 8.60 -8.84
CA PHE A 139 8.57 7.68 -9.33
C PHE A 139 9.02 6.22 -9.23
N ARG A 140 8.15 5.36 -8.70
CA ARG A 140 8.34 3.91 -8.57
C ARG A 140 7.06 3.19 -9.01
N GLU A 141 7.22 2.14 -9.79
CA GLU A 141 6.13 1.25 -10.20
C GLU A 141 6.55 -0.19 -9.91
N VAL A 142 5.75 -0.91 -9.12
CA VAL A 142 5.90 -2.36 -8.99
C VAL A 142 5.09 -3.02 -10.09
N THR A 143 5.77 -3.64 -11.04
CA THR A 143 5.16 -4.38 -12.14
C THR A 143 4.92 -5.82 -11.71
N VAL A 144 3.72 -6.36 -12.00
CA VAL A 144 3.38 -7.77 -11.81
C VAL A 144 3.46 -8.49 -13.14
N LEU A 145 4.25 -9.56 -13.17
CA LEU A 145 4.51 -10.39 -14.36
C LEU A 145 3.85 -11.76 -14.22
N LEU A 146 3.26 -12.26 -15.30
CA LEU A 146 2.79 -13.64 -15.43
C LEU A 146 3.38 -14.30 -16.68
N ASP A 147 4.30 -15.24 -16.49
CA ASP A 147 5.15 -15.84 -17.53
C ASP A 147 5.78 -14.78 -18.44
N GLY A 148 6.23 -13.67 -17.87
CA GLY A 148 6.87 -12.55 -18.56
C GLY A 148 5.91 -11.45 -19.06
N ASP A 149 4.60 -11.67 -19.08
CA ASP A 149 3.61 -10.67 -19.50
C ASP A 149 3.24 -9.73 -18.34
N VAL A 150 3.13 -8.41 -18.58
CA VAL A 150 2.66 -7.48 -17.54
C VAL A 150 1.15 -7.57 -17.34
N VAL A 151 0.73 -8.22 -16.26
CA VAL A 151 -0.69 -8.44 -15.94
C VAL A 151 -1.27 -7.40 -14.99
N GLY A 152 -0.42 -6.58 -14.37
CA GLY A 152 -0.84 -5.50 -13.49
C GLY A 152 0.32 -4.61 -13.05
N ALA A 153 -0.02 -3.49 -12.45
CA ALA A 153 0.95 -2.57 -11.85
C ALA A 153 0.42 -1.98 -10.54
N VAL A 154 1.35 -1.69 -9.63
CA VAL A 154 1.10 -1.08 -8.32
C VAL A 154 1.94 0.17 -8.19
N TRP A 155 1.29 1.30 -7.97
CA TRP A 155 1.95 2.57 -7.66
C TRP A 155 1.78 2.84 -6.16
N PRO A 156 2.82 2.57 -5.36
CA PRO A 156 2.70 2.48 -3.92
C PRO A 156 2.32 3.82 -3.28
N PHE A 157 1.54 3.74 -2.22
CA PHE A 157 1.30 4.84 -1.31
C PHE A 157 2.63 5.21 -0.64
N PRO A 158 3.00 6.50 -0.55
CA PRO A 158 4.28 6.93 0.03
C PRO A 158 4.24 6.79 1.57
N VAL A 159 4.42 5.57 2.07
CA VAL A 159 4.47 5.30 3.51
C VAL A 159 5.67 6.02 4.11
N ILE A 160 5.42 6.85 5.11
CA ILE A 160 6.47 7.50 5.91
C ILE A 160 6.64 6.70 7.20
N TYR A 161 7.81 6.10 7.39
CA TYR A 161 8.10 5.34 8.61
C TYR A 161 8.23 6.26 9.83
N THR A 162 8.12 5.70 11.04
CA THR A 162 8.00 6.50 12.27
C THR A 162 9.25 7.32 12.62
N GLY A 163 10.39 7.05 11.99
CA GLY A 163 11.60 7.88 12.08
C GLY A 163 11.77 8.88 10.92
N GLY A 164 10.96 8.77 9.86
CA GLY A 164 11.17 9.47 8.60
C GLY A 164 10.87 10.96 8.65
N ILE A 165 11.63 11.76 7.91
CA ILE A 165 11.56 13.24 7.79
C ILE A 165 11.85 13.97 9.11
N ASN A 166 11.09 13.68 10.17
CA ASN A 166 11.36 14.10 11.54
C ASN A 166 10.66 13.13 12.52
N PRO A 167 11.38 12.43 13.41
CA PRO A 167 10.76 11.47 14.32
C PRO A 167 9.76 12.11 15.32
N LEU A 168 9.83 13.42 15.55
CA LEU A 168 8.92 14.12 16.45
C LEU A 168 7.49 14.17 15.91
N ILE A 169 7.31 14.33 14.59
CA ILE A 169 5.99 14.45 13.98
C ILE A 169 5.20 13.13 13.93
N TRP A 170 5.79 12.00 14.30
CA TRP A 170 5.12 10.69 14.29
C TRP A 170 4.75 10.18 15.68
N ARG A 171 4.66 11.09 16.65
CA ARG A 171 4.47 10.77 18.06
C ARG A 171 3.63 11.86 18.75
N PRO A 172 2.45 11.54 19.32
CA PRO A 172 1.85 10.22 19.55
C PRO A 172 0.94 9.70 18.42
N ILE A 173 0.96 10.31 17.23
CA ILE A 173 0.19 9.85 16.06
C ILE A 173 1.17 9.51 14.96
N THR A 174 1.18 8.27 14.48
CA THR A 174 2.08 7.84 13.41
C THR A 174 1.54 8.16 12.02
N SER A 175 2.43 8.22 11.02
CA SER A 175 2.02 8.40 9.62
C SER A 175 1.02 7.33 9.19
N ILE A 176 0.10 7.71 8.31
CA ILE A 176 -0.80 6.79 7.61
C ILE A 176 0.02 5.62 7.02
N GLY A 177 -0.45 4.39 7.21
CA GLY A 177 0.15 3.18 6.63
C GLY A 177 1.41 2.63 7.32
N SER A 178 2.06 3.38 8.22
CA SER A 178 3.34 2.96 8.85
C SER A 178 3.26 1.62 9.60
N PHE A 179 2.18 1.40 10.37
CA PHE A 179 1.94 0.14 11.08
C PHE A 179 1.13 -0.89 10.29
N ASN A 180 0.33 -0.45 9.31
CA ASN A 180 -0.45 -1.32 8.45
C ASN A 180 -0.32 -0.83 7.00
N LEU A 181 0.70 -1.33 6.32
CA LEU A 181 0.98 -0.93 4.94
C LEU A 181 -0.21 -1.32 4.05
N PRO A 182 -0.57 -0.48 3.07
CA PRO A 182 -1.58 -0.83 2.07
C PRO A 182 -1.19 -2.06 1.26
N THR A 183 -2.22 -2.72 0.73
CA THR A 183 -2.10 -3.87 -0.17
C THR A 183 -2.90 -3.59 -1.43
N TYR A 184 -2.51 -4.20 -2.55
CA TYR A 184 -3.05 -3.86 -3.86
C TYR A 184 -3.52 -5.12 -4.58
N ASP A 185 -4.78 -5.10 -5.05
CA ASP A 185 -5.38 -6.26 -5.71
C ASP A 185 -5.25 -6.16 -7.23
N ILE A 186 -4.77 -7.22 -7.87
CA ILE A 186 -4.66 -7.39 -9.33
C ILE A 186 -5.57 -8.55 -9.75
N GLU A 187 -6.56 -8.28 -10.59
CA GLU A 187 -7.52 -9.29 -11.04
C GLU A 187 -6.92 -10.13 -12.18
N LEU A 188 -6.60 -11.39 -11.88
CA LEU A 188 -5.97 -12.33 -12.80
C LEU A 188 -6.99 -13.25 -13.50
N THR A 189 -8.27 -13.17 -13.16
CA THR A 189 -9.34 -13.97 -13.77
C THR A 189 -9.34 -13.96 -15.31
N PRO A 190 -9.09 -12.83 -16.02
CA PRO A 190 -8.97 -12.83 -17.48
C PRO A 190 -7.91 -13.79 -18.04
N PHE A 191 -6.88 -14.13 -17.25
CA PHE A 191 -5.76 -14.99 -17.62
C PHE A 191 -5.93 -16.46 -17.21
N LEU A 192 -7.05 -16.83 -16.57
CA LEU A 192 -7.25 -18.21 -16.10
C LEU A 192 -7.17 -19.26 -17.21
N GLY A 193 -7.55 -18.91 -18.46
CA GLY A 193 -7.36 -19.81 -19.60
C GLY A 193 -5.90 -20.25 -19.82
N LYS A 194 -4.92 -19.40 -19.45
CA LYS A 194 -3.48 -19.71 -19.47
C LYS A 194 -3.08 -20.58 -18.27
N LEU A 195 -3.62 -20.27 -17.09
CA LEU A 195 -3.25 -20.86 -15.81
C LEU A 195 -3.83 -22.27 -15.56
N LEU A 196 -4.93 -22.63 -16.24
CA LEU A 196 -5.66 -23.89 -16.01
C LEU A 196 -5.09 -25.09 -16.79
N ASP A 197 -3.82 -25.05 -17.20
CA ASP A 197 -3.18 -26.09 -18.01
C ASP A 197 -2.49 -27.22 -17.21
N SER A 198 -2.69 -27.21 -15.88
CA SER A 198 -2.07 -28.13 -14.90
C SER A 198 -0.54 -28.03 -14.79
N LYS A 199 0.07 -26.93 -15.27
CA LYS A 199 1.49 -26.65 -15.07
C LYS A 199 1.69 -25.52 -14.06
N GLU A 200 2.95 -25.33 -13.71
CA GLU A 200 3.37 -24.17 -12.95
C GLU A 200 3.60 -22.97 -13.87
N HIS A 201 3.13 -21.81 -13.42
CA HIS A 201 3.32 -20.52 -14.06
C HIS A 201 4.17 -19.61 -13.20
N GLU A 202 4.99 -18.79 -13.84
CA GLU A 202 5.89 -17.87 -13.17
C GLU A 202 5.17 -16.56 -12.86
N VAL A 203 5.08 -16.21 -11.59
CA VAL A 203 4.61 -14.90 -11.13
C VAL A 203 5.82 -14.12 -10.63
N GLY A 204 6.05 -12.97 -11.24
CA GLY A 204 7.23 -12.13 -10.98
C GLY A 204 6.89 -10.70 -10.60
N PHE A 205 7.86 -10.04 -9.95
CA PHE A 205 7.80 -8.65 -9.56
C PHE A 205 9.07 -7.93 -10.03
N ALA A 206 8.89 -6.73 -10.58
CA ALA A 206 9.97 -5.83 -10.91
C ALA A 206 9.62 -4.41 -10.44
N VAL A 207 10.62 -3.58 -10.13
CA VAL A 207 10.37 -2.21 -9.67
C VAL A 207 11.07 -1.20 -10.58
N THR A 208 10.27 -0.42 -11.31
CA THR A 208 10.77 0.65 -12.19
C THR A 208 11.50 1.71 -11.36
N ASN A 209 12.67 2.15 -11.85
CA ASN A 209 13.55 3.14 -11.21
C ASN A 209 14.07 2.74 -9.82
N ALA A 210 13.94 1.48 -9.43
CA ALA A 210 14.37 1.02 -8.12
C ALA A 210 15.86 1.24 -7.87
N GLN A 211 16.14 1.73 -6.67
CA GLN A 211 17.37 1.48 -5.96
C GLN A 211 17.22 0.17 -5.16
N ASN A 212 18.16 -0.13 -4.28
CA ASN A 212 18.17 -1.38 -3.55
C ASN A 212 17.13 -1.43 -2.41
N SER A 213 16.75 -2.66 -2.05
CA SER A 213 15.90 -2.99 -0.89
C SER A 213 14.40 -2.71 -1.05
N TRP A 214 13.81 -3.12 -2.17
CA TRP A 214 12.36 -3.19 -2.33
C TRP A 214 11.81 -4.56 -1.95
N TYR A 215 11.08 -4.62 -0.84
CA TYR A 215 10.46 -5.83 -0.36
C TYR A 215 9.10 -5.98 -1.05
N VAL A 216 8.93 -7.06 -1.81
CA VAL A 216 7.69 -7.36 -2.54
C VAL A 216 7.31 -8.81 -2.32
N ASN A 217 6.03 -9.08 -2.14
CA ASN A 217 5.45 -10.42 -2.20
C ASN A 217 3.95 -10.31 -2.52
N GLY A 218 3.26 -11.45 -2.57
CA GLY A 218 1.83 -11.45 -2.68
C GLY A 218 1.15 -12.70 -2.17
N ASN A 219 -0.18 -12.65 -2.16
CA ASN A 219 -1.07 -13.76 -1.88
C ASN A 219 -2.02 -13.94 -3.07
N LEU A 220 -1.96 -15.10 -3.71
CA LEU A 220 -2.87 -15.44 -4.80
C LEU A 220 -4.15 -16.03 -4.20
N HIS A 221 -5.22 -15.24 -4.21
CA HIS A 221 -6.56 -15.58 -3.76
C HIS A 221 -7.32 -16.30 -4.87
N LEU A 222 -7.76 -17.53 -4.60
CA LEU A 222 -8.41 -18.42 -5.56
C LEU A 222 -9.82 -18.83 -5.10
N TRP A 223 -10.81 -18.67 -5.97
CA TRP A 223 -12.16 -19.18 -5.75
C TRP A 223 -12.39 -20.42 -6.59
N LEU A 224 -12.87 -21.49 -5.95
CA LEU A 224 -12.98 -22.82 -6.51
C LEU A 224 -14.44 -23.17 -6.84
N ASP A 225 -14.67 -23.82 -7.97
CA ASP A 225 -15.98 -24.34 -8.31
C ASP A 225 -16.29 -25.58 -7.43
N PRO A 226 -17.30 -25.51 -6.55
CA PRO A 226 -17.61 -26.62 -5.64
C PRO A 226 -18.35 -27.78 -6.34
N LYS A 227 -18.91 -27.55 -7.54
CA LYS A 227 -19.69 -28.56 -8.27
C LYS A 227 -18.93 -29.15 -9.46
N GLY A 228 -17.94 -28.41 -9.98
CA GLY A 228 -17.10 -28.82 -11.10
C GLY A 228 -15.72 -29.30 -10.66
N SER A 229 -15.20 -30.35 -11.30
CA SER A 229 -13.81 -30.79 -11.12
C SER A 229 -12.82 -30.01 -12.00
N THR A 230 -13.31 -29.33 -13.02
CA THR A 230 -12.51 -28.56 -13.98
C THR A 230 -13.31 -27.35 -14.48
N THR A 231 -12.63 -26.22 -14.63
CA THR A 231 -13.10 -25.03 -15.33
C THR A 231 -12.30 -24.88 -16.63
N THR A 232 -12.83 -24.11 -17.57
CA THR A 232 -12.10 -23.73 -18.79
C THR A 232 -12.20 -22.23 -18.99
N GLY A 233 -11.23 -21.64 -19.66
CA GLY A 233 -11.27 -20.22 -19.94
C GLY A 233 -10.44 -19.85 -21.14
N GLY A 234 -10.53 -18.58 -21.53
CA GLY A 234 -9.77 -18.04 -22.64
C GLY A 234 -9.63 -16.53 -22.54
N LEU A 235 -8.48 -16.04 -23.00
CA LEU A 235 -8.21 -14.61 -23.13
C LEU A 235 -8.86 -14.10 -24.43
N ILE A 236 -9.64 -13.04 -24.34
CA ILE A 236 -10.32 -12.38 -25.47
C ILE A 236 -9.47 -11.22 -25.99
N SER A 237 -8.99 -10.37 -25.09
CA SER A 237 -8.16 -9.22 -25.42
C SER A 237 -7.20 -8.90 -24.29
N TYR A 238 -6.03 -8.39 -24.63
CA TYR A 238 -5.03 -7.95 -23.68
C TYR A 238 -4.23 -6.81 -24.28
N ASP A 239 -4.11 -5.73 -23.53
CA ASP A 239 -3.33 -4.56 -23.88
C ASP A 239 -2.62 -4.03 -22.63
N ALA A 240 -1.29 -3.97 -22.68
CA ALA A 240 -0.44 -3.47 -21.61
C ALA A 240 0.68 -2.61 -22.22
N PRO A 241 0.35 -1.41 -22.72
CA PRO A 241 1.34 -0.49 -23.25
C PRO A 241 2.45 -0.22 -22.23
N LYS A 242 3.63 0.11 -22.75
CA LYS A 242 4.77 0.51 -21.91
C LYS A 242 4.41 1.74 -21.08
N LEU A 243 5.00 1.82 -19.89
CA LEU A 243 4.94 3.01 -19.05
C LEU A 243 5.31 4.25 -19.87
N SER A 244 4.45 5.27 -19.83
CA SER A 244 4.69 6.58 -20.41
C SER A 244 5.01 7.56 -19.30
N GLY A 245 5.91 8.51 -19.52
CA GLY A 245 6.30 9.46 -18.49
C GLY A 245 7.61 10.16 -18.78
N SER A 246 7.96 11.09 -17.93
CA SER A 246 9.22 11.83 -18.02
C SER A 246 9.66 12.32 -16.65
N ILE A 247 10.98 12.46 -16.48
CA ILE A 247 11.59 13.17 -15.36
C ILE A 247 12.41 14.31 -15.97
N THR A 248 12.06 15.56 -15.66
CA THR A 248 12.75 16.75 -16.15
C THR A 248 13.44 17.48 -15.01
N SER A 249 14.58 18.09 -15.34
CA SER A 249 15.38 18.91 -14.44
C SER A 249 15.45 20.33 -14.99
N HIS A 250 15.02 21.30 -14.19
CA HIS A 250 15.18 22.73 -14.45
C HIS A 250 16.09 23.32 -13.37
N SER A 251 17.32 22.81 -13.30
CA SER A 251 18.38 23.30 -12.41
C SER A 251 19.53 23.87 -13.24
N VAL A 252 20.03 25.05 -12.85
CA VAL A 252 21.14 25.73 -13.53
C VAL A 252 22.49 25.32 -12.94
N ASP A 253 22.54 25.05 -11.64
CA ASP A 253 23.74 24.70 -10.87
C ASP A 253 23.82 23.20 -10.52
N GLY A 254 22.81 22.42 -10.92
CA GLY A 254 22.69 21.00 -10.62
C GLY A 254 22.15 20.69 -9.21
N ILE A 255 21.88 21.70 -8.39
CA ILE A 255 21.43 21.55 -6.99
C ILE A 255 20.08 22.24 -6.79
N ASP A 256 20.03 23.54 -7.04
CA ASP A 256 18.83 24.35 -6.89
C ASP A 256 18.06 24.35 -8.22
N GLY A 257 16.75 24.17 -8.15
CA GLY A 257 15.91 24.10 -9.33
C GLY A 257 14.58 23.42 -9.08
N GLU A 258 13.80 23.34 -10.15
CA GLU A 258 12.56 22.58 -10.15
C GLU A 258 12.76 21.26 -10.92
N TYR A 259 12.43 20.15 -10.26
CA TYR A 259 12.38 18.83 -10.86
C TYR A 259 10.92 18.43 -11.00
N ARG A 260 10.54 17.93 -12.18
CA ARG A 260 9.17 17.45 -12.43
C ARG A 260 9.22 16.00 -12.87
N ALA A 261 8.30 15.21 -12.38
CA ALA A 261 8.11 13.85 -12.83
C ALA A 261 6.64 13.60 -13.13
N THR A 262 6.38 12.99 -14.28
CA THR A 262 5.05 12.54 -14.68
C THR A 262 5.10 11.10 -15.13
N ALA A 263 4.05 10.34 -14.84
CA ALA A 263 3.90 9.00 -15.38
C ALA A 263 2.43 8.68 -15.64
N SER A 264 2.17 7.85 -16.64
CA SER A 264 0.86 7.26 -16.93
C SER A 264 1.01 5.82 -17.42
N ARG A 265 0.08 4.97 -16.99
CA ARG A 265 0.01 3.58 -17.44
C ARG A 265 -1.44 3.11 -17.54
N ASN A 266 -1.73 2.38 -18.61
CA ASN A 266 -2.98 1.67 -18.79
C ASN A 266 -2.68 0.18 -18.98
N ILE A 267 -3.47 -0.68 -18.36
CA ILE A 267 -3.45 -2.13 -18.56
C ILE A 267 -4.89 -2.58 -18.68
N SER A 268 -5.21 -3.43 -19.66
CA SER A 268 -6.53 -4.04 -19.77
C SER A 268 -6.43 -5.48 -20.23
N ALA A 269 -7.27 -6.34 -19.66
CA ALA A 269 -7.41 -7.72 -20.05
C ALA A 269 -8.87 -8.13 -19.97
N THR A 270 -9.38 -8.79 -21.01
CA THR A 270 -10.70 -9.40 -21.03
C THR A 270 -10.55 -10.88 -21.29
N GLY A 271 -11.16 -11.71 -20.46
CA GLY A 271 -11.18 -13.15 -20.62
C GLY A 271 -12.51 -13.73 -20.14
N TRP A 272 -12.77 -14.98 -20.49
CA TRP A 272 -13.96 -15.71 -20.05
C TRP A 272 -13.58 -16.97 -19.30
N VAL A 273 -14.44 -17.38 -18.38
CA VAL A 273 -14.31 -18.64 -17.63
C VAL A 273 -15.66 -19.35 -17.59
N SER A 274 -15.67 -20.61 -18.01
CA SER A 274 -16.80 -21.52 -17.92
C SER A 274 -16.67 -22.41 -16.69
N SER A 275 -17.72 -22.41 -15.87
CA SER A 275 -17.83 -23.19 -14.64
C SER A 275 -19.28 -23.66 -14.43
N SER A 276 -19.55 -24.36 -13.33
CA SER A 276 -20.93 -24.71 -12.92
C SER A 276 -21.83 -23.49 -12.66
N ARG A 277 -21.23 -22.29 -12.54
CA ARG A 277 -21.93 -21.01 -12.42
C ARG A 277 -22.30 -20.38 -13.77
N GLY A 278 -21.97 -21.06 -14.87
CA GLY A 278 -22.11 -20.55 -16.23
C GLY A 278 -20.80 -20.00 -16.78
N ASN A 279 -20.90 -19.38 -17.96
CA ASN A 279 -19.79 -18.71 -18.61
C ASN A 279 -19.78 -17.24 -18.22
N ILE A 280 -18.71 -16.80 -17.56
CA ILE A 280 -18.56 -15.43 -17.07
C ILE A 280 -17.38 -14.78 -17.78
N THR A 281 -17.65 -13.67 -18.46
CA THR A 281 -16.62 -12.80 -19.02
C THR A 281 -16.23 -11.76 -17.99
N THR A 282 -14.93 -11.61 -17.76
CA THR A 282 -14.34 -10.62 -16.86
C THR A 282 -13.46 -9.68 -17.66
N THR A 283 -13.61 -8.38 -17.43
CA THR A 283 -12.68 -7.36 -17.91
C THR A 283 -12.00 -6.74 -16.69
N PHE A 284 -10.67 -6.77 -16.65
CA PHE A 284 -9.88 -5.98 -15.72
C PHE A 284 -9.24 -4.82 -16.46
N ALA A 285 -9.34 -3.61 -15.91
CA ALA A 285 -8.70 -2.42 -16.46
C ALA A 285 -8.07 -1.58 -15.34
N GLN A 286 -6.79 -1.25 -15.47
CA GLN A 286 -6.09 -0.29 -14.64
C GLN A 286 -5.76 0.97 -15.43
N ARG A 287 -5.96 2.14 -14.81
CA ARG A 287 -5.53 3.45 -15.30
C ARG A 287 -4.82 4.16 -14.17
N LEU A 288 -3.56 4.50 -14.37
CA LEU A 288 -2.66 5.05 -13.36
C LEU A 288 -2.10 6.38 -13.87
N SER A 289 -2.10 7.41 -13.02
CA SER A 289 -1.52 8.73 -13.33
C SER A 289 -0.79 9.34 -12.13
N PHE A 290 0.36 9.95 -12.41
CA PHE A 290 1.29 10.43 -11.40
C PHE A 290 1.85 11.77 -11.84
N ALA A 291 1.90 12.70 -10.89
CA ALA A 291 2.56 13.98 -11.05
C ALA A 291 3.32 14.31 -9.78
N ASN A 292 4.54 14.81 -9.94
CA ASN A 292 5.40 15.31 -8.86
C ASN A 292 6.11 16.58 -9.33
N SER A 293 6.15 17.59 -8.47
CA SER A 293 7.06 18.72 -8.52
C SER A 293 7.90 18.73 -7.25
N ASN A 294 9.20 18.86 -7.40
CA ASN A 294 10.19 18.90 -6.34
C ASN A 294 11.07 20.13 -6.57
N VAL A 295 10.92 21.16 -5.73
CA VAL A 295 11.67 22.41 -5.81
C VAL A 295 12.73 22.40 -4.72
N VAL A 296 14.00 22.41 -5.14
CA VAL A 296 15.17 22.52 -4.27
C VAL A 296 15.73 23.93 -4.36
N SER A 297 16.05 24.51 -3.22
CA SER A 297 16.52 25.89 -3.13
C SER A 297 17.49 26.08 -1.96
N SER A 298 18.16 27.23 -1.95
CA SER A 298 19.10 27.61 -0.89
C SER A 298 20.26 26.62 -0.80
N LYS A 299 20.83 26.26 -1.94
CA LYS A 299 21.92 25.29 -2.10
C LYS A 299 21.58 23.94 -1.48
N GLY A 300 20.38 23.43 -1.75
CA GLY A 300 19.91 22.13 -1.24
C GLY A 300 19.36 22.14 0.18
N SER A 301 19.40 23.26 0.90
CA SER A 301 18.95 23.31 2.30
C SER A 301 17.43 23.46 2.48
N SER A 302 16.70 23.75 1.40
CA SER A 302 15.25 23.81 1.39
C SER A 302 14.66 23.03 0.22
N GLN A 303 13.63 22.23 0.51
CA GLN A 303 12.95 21.36 -0.43
C GLN A 303 11.43 21.45 -0.26
N VAL A 304 10.71 21.62 -1.37
CA VAL A 304 9.24 21.59 -1.42
C VAL A 304 8.81 20.54 -2.43
N ILE A 305 8.01 19.58 -2.01
CA ILE A 305 7.47 18.52 -2.86
C ILE A 305 5.96 18.62 -2.87
N ASN A 306 5.38 18.50 -4.07
CA ASN A 306 3.96 18.31 -4.27
C ASN A 306 3.76 17.14 -5.24
N GLN A 307 3.09 16.09 -4.78
CA GLN A 307 2.91 14.84 -5.49
C GLN A 307 1.45 14.40 -5.42
N THR A 308 0.97 13.79 -6.49
CA THR A 308 -0.29 13.06 -6.49
C THR A 308 -0.14 11.78 -7.32
N THR A 309 -0.57 10.68 -6.73
CA THR A 309 -0.75 9.39 -7.40
C THR A 309 -2.24 9.10 -7.47
N ASP A 310 -2.78 8.87 -8.66
CA ASP A 310 -4.15 8.42 -8.87
C ASP A 310 -4.15 7.04 -9.53
N ALA A 311 -4.93 6.12 -8.96
CA ALA A 311 -5.05 4.75 -9.41
C ALA A 311 -6.53 4.37 -9.53
N HIS A 312 -6.95 4.02 -10.75
CA HIS A 312 -8.26 3.44 -11.02
C HIS A 312 -8.11 1.98 -11.41
N ALA A 313 -8.85 1.10 -10.75
CA ALA A 313 -9.00 -0.30 -11.11
C ALA A 313 -10.50 -0.60 -11.32
N ASP A 314 -10.83 -1.17 -12.48
CA ASP A 314 -12.17 -1.59 -12.84
C ASP A 314 -12.16 -3.08 -13.14
N VAL A 315 -12.99 -3.84 -12.43
CA VAL A 315 -13.34 -5.21 -12.72
C VAL A 315 -14.78 -5.20 -13.21
N GLY A 316 -14.97 -5.44 -14.50
CA GLY A 316 -16.28 -5.58 -15.14
C GLY A 316 -16.66 -7.05 -15.35
N GLY A 317 -17.96 -7.34 -15.33
CA GLY A 317 -18.52 -8.65 -15.68
C GLY A 317 -18.98 -9.50 -14.49
N GLY A 318 -20.28 -9.83 -14.48
CA GLY A 318 -20.86 -10.74 -13.49
C GLY A 318 -21.04 -10.16 -12.08
N ALA A 319 -21.11 -11.05 -11.09
CA ALA A 319 -21.43 -10.73 -9.69
C ALA A 319 -20.28 -10.11 -8.88
N TYR A 320 -19.07 -10.06 -9.42
CA TYR A 320 -17.87 -9.53 -8.75
C TYR A 320 -17.38 -8.22 -9.38
N ALA A 321 -18.25 -7.55 -10.13
CA ALA A 321 -17.92 -6.25 -10.71
C ALA A 321 -17.60 -5.23 -9.60
N GLN A 322 -16.50 -4.52 -9.74
CA GLN A 322 -16.02 -3.55 -8.76
C GLN A 322 -15.19 -2.47 -9.44
N GLN A 323 -15.43 -1.23 -9.03
CA GLN A 323 -14.58 -0.09 -9.33
C GLN A 323 -13.91 0.37 -8.04
N VAL A 324 -12.61 0.61 -8.12
CA VAL A 324 -11.80 1.18 -7.04
C VAL A 324 -11.06 2.38 -7.61
N HIS A 325 -11.17 3.51 -6.93
CA HIS A 325 -10.36 4.68 -7.18
C HIS A 325 -9.59 5.02 -5.91
N GLN A 326 -8.28 5.16 -6.03
CA GLN A 326 -7.38 5.56 -4.96
C GLN A 326 -6.61 6.80 -5.39
N SER A 327 -6.50 7.78 -4.50
CA SER A 327 -5.72 9.00 -4.70
C SER A 327 -4.85 9.27 -3.48
N PHE A 328 -3.55 9.50 -3.72
CA PHE A 328 -2.53 9.68 -2.69
C PHE A 328 -1.84 11.04 -2.84
N PRO A 329 -2.45 12.14 -2.37
CA PRO A 329 -1.79 13.43 -2.31
C PRO A 329 -0.69 13.44 -1.24
N LEU A 330 0.45 14.03 -1.59
CA LEU A 330 1.59 14.21 -0.69
C LEU A 330 2.21 15.59 -0.91
N TYR A 331 2.32 16.35 0.17
CA TYR A 331 3.09 17.58 0.24
C TYR A 331 4.17 17.46 1.31
N ILE A 332 5.39 17.87 1.00
CA ILE A 332 6.50 17.91 1.96
C ILE A 332 7.19 19.25 1.83
N PHE A 333 7.44 19.90 2.96
CA PHE A 333 8.36 21.01 3.09
C PHE A 333 9.44 20.67 4.10
N GLN A 334 10.69 20.85 3.68
CA GLN A 334 11.86 20.81 4.54
C GLN A 334 12.65 22.09 4.32
N GLY A 335 12.94 22.83 5.37
CA GLY A 335 13.75 24.04 5.24
C GLY A 335 14.17 24.58 6.59
N GLY A 336 14.66 25.81 6.60
CA GLY A 336 15.09 26.48 7.81
C GLY A 336 15.59 27.89 7.58
N ASP A 337 15.90 28.57 8.67
CA ASP A 337 16.57 29.87 8.70
C ASP A 337 17.87 29.81 9.52
N GLY A 338 18.72 30.83 9.39
CA GLY A 338 19.94 30.94 10.20
C GLY A 338 21.03 29.93 9.87
N SER A 339 21.05 29.36 8.65
CA SER A 339 22.12 28.45 8.23
C SER A 339 23.49 29.14 8.33
N GLY A 340 24.47 28.46 8.94
CA GLY A 340 25.82 29.00 9.16
C GLY A 340 25.93 30.05 10.28
N THR A 341 24.94 30.14 11.17
CA THR A 341 24.99 31.00 12.36
C THR A 341 24.97 30.17 13.65
N SER A 342 25.22 30.81 14.80
CA SER A 342 25.12 30.15 16.12
C SER A 342 23.69 29.78 16.52
N SER A 343 22.66 30.18 15.76
CA SER A 343 21.26 29.84 16.02
C SER A 343 20.51 29.54 14.73
N GLN A 344 20.05 28.30 14.57
CA GLN A 344 19.35 27.83 13.37
C GLN A 344 17.94 27.38 13.73
N ARG A 345 16.95 27.57 12.85
CA ARG A 345 15.64 26.89 12.97
C ARG A 345 15.42 25.97 11.79
N LEU A 346 15.05 24.73 12.08
CA LEU A 346 14.69 23.71 11.11
C LEU A 346 13.18 23.51 11.13
N LYS A 347 12.53 23.68 9.98
CA LYS A 347 11.09 23.52 9.80
C LYS A 347 10.79 22.32 8.92
N ARG A 348 9.80 21.53 9.32
CA ARG A 348 9.30 20.37 8.59
C ARG A 348 7.77 20.44 8.55
N ARG A 349 7.19 20.22 7.39
CA ARG A 349 5.73 20.06 7.21
C ARG A 349 5.48 18.93 6.24
N VAL A 350 4.55 18.05 6.60
CA VAL A 350 4.10 16.93 5.78
C VAL A 350 2.59 16.97 5.73
N GLU A 351 2.01 16.96 4.53
CA GLU A 351 0.59 16.69 4.34
C GLU A 351 0.48 15.41 3.53
N ILE A 352 -0.21 14.41 4.06
CA ILE A 352 -0.34 13.11 3.43
C ILE A 352 -1.79 12.65 3.49
N GLY A 353 -2.31 12.19 2.35
CA GLY A 353 -3.69 11.73 2.22
C GLY A 353 -3.78 10.34 1.62
N PHE A 354 -4.68 9.52 2.17
CA PHE A 354 -5.14 8.27 1.57
C PHE A 354 -6.63 8.42 1.30
N VAL A 355 -6.99 8.59 0.03
CA VAL A 355 -8.38 8.70 -0.42
C VAL A 355 -8.72 7.46 -1.24
N GLU A 356 -9.83 6.82 -0.92
CA GLU A 356 -10.33 5.68 -1.67
C GLU A 356 -11.85 5.78 -1.85
N SER A 357 -12.33 5.44 -3.04
CA SER A 357 -13.74 5.15 -3.27
C SER A 357 -13.89 3.80 -3.95
N ARG A 358 -14.92 3.05 -3.55
CA ARG A 358 -15.29 1.77 -4.14
C ARG A 358 -16.76 1.80 -4.54
N ALA A 359 -17.06 1.20 -5.68
CA ALA A 359 -18.41 0.95 -6.13
C ALA A 359 -18.51 -0.48 -6.63
N GLY A 360 -19.40 -1.29 -6.04
CA GLY A 360 -19.70 -2.61 -6.57
C GLY A 360 -20.75 -2.56 -7.68
N GLY A 361 -20.67 -3.48 -8.64
CA GLY A 361 -21.70 -3.67 -9.68
C GLY A 361 -22.94 -4.42 -9.18
N GLY A 362 -24.03 -4.37 -9.95
CA GLY A 362 -25.21 -5.21 -9.71
C GLY A 362 -25.98 -4.93 -8.40
N GLY A 363 -25.89 -3.72 -7.86
CA GLY A 363 -26.55 -3.34 -6.59
C GLY A 363 -25.68 -3.57 -5.34
N ALA A 364 -24.42 -3.95 -5.51
CA ALA A 364 -23.44 -3.93 -4.43
C ALA A 364 -23.17 -2.49 -3.95
N GLY A 365 -22.75 -2.37 -2.68
CA GLY A 365 -22.62 -1.08 -2.00
C GLY A 365 -21.48 -0.21 -2.50
N THR A 366 -21.57 1.08 -2.16
CA THR A 366 -20.46 2.01 -2.30
C THR A 366 -19.76 2.19 -0.96
N SER A 367 -18.47 2.49 -1.01
CA SER A 367 -17.73 2.93 0.16
C SER A 367 -16.74 4.03 -0.19
N THR A 368 -16.49 4.92 0.75
CA THR A 368 -15.48 5.97 0.64
C THR A 368 -14.62 5.95 1.89
N LEU A 369 -13.36 6.29 1.74
CA LEU A 369 -12.40 6.51 2.81
C LEU A 369 -11.59 7.76 2.47
N ARG A 370 -11.47 8.67 3.41
CA ARG A 370 -10.57 9.82 3.37
C ARG A 370 -9.82 9.88 4.68
N ASN A 371 -8.51 9.70 4.61
CA ASN A 371 -7.63 9.80 5.77
C ASN A 371 -6.54 10.81 5.44
N GLU A 372 -6.47 11.90 6.19
CA GLU A 372 -5.55 13.02 5.93
C GLU A 372 -4.84 13.40 7.20
N GLN A 373 -3.52 13.62 7.09
CA GLN A 373 -2.68 14.09 8.17
C GLN A 373 -1.93 15.34 7.72
N VAL A 374 -1.85 16.34 8.61
CA VAL A 374 -0.94 17.48 8.47
C VAL A 374 -0.03 17.47 9.68
N ALA A 375 1.26 17.25 9.46
CA ALA A 375 2.24 17.08 10.50
C ALA A 375 3.31 18.17 10.36
N GLU A 376 3.59 18.89 11.44
CA GLU A 376 4.51 20.03 11.44
C GLU A 376 5.48 19.95 12.61
N ALA A 377 6.74 20.29 12.39
CA ALA A 377 7.73 20.45 13.45
C ALA A 377 8.66 21.65 13.19
N GLU A 378 9.03 22.31 14.28
CA GLU A 378 10.12 23.29 14.33
C GLU A 378 11.13 22.84 15.38
N VAL A 379 12.41 22.79 15.01
CA VAL A 379 13.54 22.52 15.91
C VAL A 379 14.48 23.71 15.88
N VAL A 380 14.79 24.26 17.04
CA VAL A 380 15.75 25.35 17.22
C VAL A 380 17.07 24.77 17.68
N LEU A 381 18.13 25.03 16.93
CA LEU A 381 19.49 24.69 17.28
C LEU A 381 20.22 25.95 17.77
N ARG A 382 21.05 25.81 18.81
CA ARG A 382 22.04 26.81 19.23
C ARG A 382 23.38 26.12 19.37
N ASP A 383 24.40 26.63 18.67
CA ASP A 383 25.74 26.03 18.60
C ASP A 383 25.67 24.52 18.29
N ASP A 384 24.86 24.16 17.28
CA ASP A 384 24.56 22.80 16.83
C ASP A 384 23.89 21.88 17.89
N GLN A 385 23.45 22.42 19.02
CA GLN A 385 22.70 21.70 20.05
C GLN A 385 21.21 22.03 19.99
N VAL A 386 20.36 21.05 20.25
CA VAL A 386 18.90 21.26 20.32
C VAL A 386 18.57 22.15 21.52
N ALA A 387 18.15 23.38 21.24
CA ALA A 387 17.74 24.37 22.23
C ALA A 387 16.22 24.34 22.50
N GLY A 388 15.43 23.83 21.56
CA GLY A 388 13.99 23.68 21.71
C GLY A 388 13.37 22.98 20.50
N ALA A 389 12.20 22.37 20.70
CA ALA A 389 11.44 21.76 19.62
C ALA A 389 9.94 21.91 19.91
N SER A 390 9.16 22.04 18.83
CA SER A 390 7.70 22.00 18.87
C SER A 390 7.18 21.22 17.67
N TRP A 391 6.10 20.47 17.86
CA TRP A 391 5.49 19.72 16.77
C TRP A 391 4.00 19.50 17.04
N ARG A 392 3.24 19.27 15.97
CA ARG A 392 1.80 19.05 15.99
C ARG A 392 1.35 18.16 14.86
N VAL A 393 0.30 17.38 15.09
CA VAL A 393 -0.28 16.46 14.09
C VAL A 393 -1.79 16.41 14.24
N PRO A 394 -2.55 17.25 13.52
CA PRO A 394 -3.94 16.96 13.19
C PRO A 394 -4.07 15.80 12.18
N GLN A 395 -5.04 14.93 12.43
CA GLN A 395 -5.50 13.88 11.52
C GLN A 395 -7.03 13.89 11.44
N GLY A 396 -7.55 13.83 10.23
CA GLY A 396 -8.95 13.58 9.94
C GLY A 396 -9.13 12.23 9.26
N HIS A 397 -10.06 11.43 9.75
CA HIS A 397 -10.45 10.16 9.18
C HIS A 397 -11.97 10.15 8.95
N ASP A 398 -12.40 9.90 7.73
CA ASP A 398 -13.80 9.81 7.34
C ASP A 398 -13.99 8.58 6.44
N GLY A 399 -14.80 7.63 6.90
CA GLY A 399 -15.13 6.42 6.16
C GLY A 399 -16.63 6.21 6.12
N CYS A 400 -17.20 6.06 4.94
CA CYS A 400 -18.62 5.77 4.76
C CYS A 400 -18.82 4.52 3.93
N SER A 401 -19.86 3.76 4.24
CA SER A 401 -20.34 2.63 3.45
C SER A 401 -21.86 2.51 3.60
N ASN A 402 -22.46 1.55 2.90
CA ASN A 402 -23.86 1.20 3.10
C ASN A 402 -24.22 0.88 4.58
N GLY A 403 -23.25 0.45 5.39
CA GLY A 403 -23.46 0.12 6.81
C GLY A 403 -23.45 1.32 7.75
N GLY A 404 -23.04 2.49 7.27
CA GLY A 404 -22.87 3.70 8.09
C GLY A 404 -21.58 4.44 7.79
N CYS A 405 -21.40 5.57 8.49
CA CYS A 405 -20.23 6.41 8.42
C CYS A 405 -19.52 6.48 9.78
N TYR A 406 -18.20 6.57 9.74
CA TYR A 406 -17.33 6.77 10.87
C TYR A 406 -16.41 7.96 10.58
N LEU A 407 -16.42 8.94 11.48
CA LEU A 407 -15.54 10.09 11.43
C LEU A 407 -14.72 10.14 12.70
N ARG A 408 -13.42 10.43 12.61
CA ARG A 408 -12.54 10.70 13.74
C ARG A 408 -11.61 11.85 13.42
N ASN A 409 -11.60 12.85 14.30
CA ASN A 409 -10.64 13.94 14.27
C ASN A 409 -9.79 13.89 15.53
N VAL A 410 -8.49 13.75 15.35
CA VAL A 410 -7.52 13.70 16.45
C VAL A 410 -6.42 14.71 16.19
N THR A 411 -5.98 15.41 17.22
CA THR A 411 -4.83 16.33 17.12
C THR A 411 -3.91 16.15 18.29
N SER A 412 -2.61 16.09 18.00
CA SER A 412 -1.56 16.14 19.01
C SER A 412 -0.72 17.40 18.92
N VAL A 413 -0.18 17.83 20.06
CA VAL A 413 0.87 18.85 20.19
C VAL A 413 1.89 18.34 21.19
N GLY A 414 3.16 18.35 20.81
CA GLY A 414 4.18 17.68 21.60
C GLY A 414 3.84 16.19 21.73
N TYR A 415 3.96 15.65 22.93
CA TYR A 415 3.59 14.25 23.19
C TYR A 415 2.14 14.04 23.61
N ASP A 416 1.36 15.11 23.71
CA ASP A 416 0.00 15.07 24.22
C ASP A 416 -1.03 15.06 23.09
N VAL A 417 -2.06 14.24 23.24
CA VAL A 417 -3.26 14.31 22.41
C VAL A 417 -4.14 15.42 22.96
N LEU A 418 -4.27 16.53 22.22
CA LEU A 418 -5.07 17.69 22.64
C LEU A 418 -6.56 17.40 22.58
N PHE A 419 -7.00 16.71 21.52
CA PHE A 419 -8.35 16.21 21.40
C PHE A 419 -8.41 14.98 20.51
N ASP A 420 -9.43 14.16 20.75
CA ASP A 420 -9.74 12.95 20.00
C ASP A 420 -11.25 12.79 20.02
N HIS A 421 -11.89 13.06 18.88
CA HIS A 421 -13.34 13.06 18.73
C HIS A 421 -13.74 12.13 17.60
N ASP A 422 -14.51 11.10 17.93
CA ASP A 422 -15.12 10.21 16.95
C ASP A 422 -16.64 10.30 16.95
N VAL A 423 -17.22 10.07 15.77
CA VAL A 423 -18.66 10.01 15.53
C VAL A 423 -18.92 8.81 14.62
N ALA A 424 -19.70 7.86 15.12
CA ALA A 424 -20.23 6.75 14.33
C ALA A 424 -21.73 6.98 14.08
N SER A 425 -22.14 6.93 12.81
CA SER A 425 -23.55 6.93 12.42
C SER A 425 -23.88 5.68 11.62
N CYS A 426 -24.75 4.83 12.14
CA CYS A 426 -25.24 3.67 11.41
C CYS A 426 -26.41 4.08 10.50
N ALA A 427 -26.45 3.56 9.28
CA ALA A 427 -27.62 3.69 8.43
C ALA A 427 -28.77 2.83 8.98
N GLY A 428 -29.62 3.40 9.85
CA GLY A 428 -30.93 2.85 10.18
C GLY A 428 -31.33 2.83 11.65
N THR A 429 -31.75 3.97 12.21
CA THR A 429 -32.97 3.96 13.03
C THR A 429 -34.16 4.20 12.11
N ARG A 430 -34.89 3.12 11.76
CA ARG A 430 -36.28 3.25 11.31
C ARG A 430 -37.04 3.98 12.41
N ARG A 431 -37.39 5.26 12.19
CA ARG A 431 -38.43 5.91 12.98
C ARG A 431 -39.71 5.07 12.82
N ARG A 432 -40.23 4.59 13.95
CA ARG A 432 -41.54 3.93 14.04
C ARG A 432 -42.65 4.91 13.71
#